data_AF-A0A939DI03-F1
#
_entry.id   AF-A0A939DI03-F1
#
_cell.length_a   1.000
_cell.length_b   1.000
_cell.length_c   1.000
_cell.angle_alpha   90.00
_cell.angle_beta   90.00
_cell.angle_gamma   90.00
#
_symmetry.space_group_name_H-M   'P 1'
#
loop_
_entity.id
_entity.type
_entity.pdbx_description
1 polymer ?
#
loop_
_entity_poly.entity_id
_entity_poly.type
_entity_poly.pdbx_seq_one_letter_code
_entity_poly.pdbx_strand_id
1 'polypeptide(L)'
;MRRLTASLAACLLLAACSDSSDHRQEAPTPVDPPPPPVEPTDLDSTGVYRGQLVTGNRNLALVTVTLARDGTTAIAIDSDDDEKANIVFWGETSEAAGELDFSGRDGRDGSAINLTFTASEQTLRGQWQLAGLSGELSADLAPESAVDDGLSGGQFARLDSPGGLTALELAGDGTLTLTAPCEGSGEISTPDPAVNVHYLSLASDCLDWEALVSVDTVAGAKAALRVTGAGGLATRLYQP
;
A
#
# COMPACT_ATOMS: atom_id res chain seq x y z
N MET A 1 -78.73 19.75 26.76
CA MET A 1 -79.55 18.74 27.47
C MET A 1 -78.67 17.55 27.83
N ARG A 2 -78.66 17.18 29.11
CA ARG A 2 -77.92 16.05 29.72
C ARG A 2 -78.49 14.70 29.30
N ARG A 3 -77.64 13.68 29.06
CA ARG A 3 -77.71 12.25 29.51
C ARG A 3 -76.29 11.65 29.32
N LEU A 4 -75.51 11.20 30.32
CA LEU A 4 -75.59 10.11 31.31
C LEU A 4 -75.54 8.67 30.75
N THR A 5 -74.38 8.01 30.94
CA THR A 5 -74.09 6.57 31.26
C THR A 5 -72.55 6.47 31.42
N ALA A 6 -71.85 6.22 32.54
CA ALA A 6 -71.97 5.21 33.63
C ALA A 6 -72.04 3.78 33.06
N SER A 7 -71.18 2.80 33.31
CA SER A 7 -70.08 2.55 34.26
C SER A 7 -69.32 1.30 33.77
N LEU A 8 -68.05 1.08 34.16
CA LEU A 8 -67.65 -0.15 34.88
C LEU A 8 -66.18 -0.07 35.33
N ALA A 9 -65.97 -0.46 36.58
CA ALA A 9 -64.71 -0.50 37.31
C ALA A 9 -64.28 -1.95 37.56
N ALA A 10 -62.97 -2.17 37.70
CA ALA A 10 -62.24 -3.25 38.41
C ALA A 10 -60.87 -3.42 37.73
N CYS A 11 -59.71 -3.62 38.35
CA CYS A 11 -59.20 -3.76 39.72
C CYS A 11 -57.69 -3.41 39.61
N LEU A 12 -57.12 -2.54 40.47
CA LEU A 12 -56.42 -2.86 41.73
C LEU A 12 -55.09 -3.63 41.59
N LEU A 13 -54.08 -3.15 42.36
CA LEU A 13 -52.72 -3.67 42.66
C LEU A 13 -51.62 -3.01 41.80
N LEU A 14 -50.53 -2.41 42.31
CA LEU A 14 -49.85 -2.43 43.61
C LEU A 14 -48.81 -1.27 43.64
N ALA A 15 -48.55 -0.73 44.85
CA ALA A 15 -47.24 -0.30 45.39
C ALA A 15 -46.41 0.75 44.61
N ALA A 16 -45.61 1.62 45.21
CA ALA A 16 -45.34 2.07 46.57
C ALA A 16 -44.32 3.23 46.41
N CYS A 17 -44.42 4.22 47.30
CA CYS A 17 -43.35 5.01 47.92
C CYS A 17 -42.23 5.63 47.07
N SER A 18 -42.14 6.96 47.22
CA SER A 18 -40.94 7.78 47.42
C SER A 18 -39.68 7.45 46.62
N ASP A 19 -39.21 8.42 45.83
CA ASP A 19 -37.79 8.74 45.96
C ASP A 19 -37.48 10.23 45.85
N SER A 20 -36.50 10.56 46.67
CA SER A 20 -35.99 11.86 47.07
C SER A 20 -35.35 12.60 45.91
N SER A 21 -35.65 13.89 45.79
CA SER A 21 -34.90 14.82 44.94
C SER A 21 -33.52 15.08 45.58
N ASP A 22 -32.53 14.20 45.33
CA ASP A 22 -31.12 14.46 45.64
C ASP A 22 -30.48 15.18 44.44
N HIS A 23 -30.50 16.51 44.46
CA HIS A 23 -29.74 17.35 43.53
C HIS A 23 -28.25 17.30 43.89
N ARG A 24 -27.57 16.23 43.50
CA ARG A 24 -26.11 16.24 43.38
C ARG A 24 -25.77 16.76 41.99
N GLN A 25 -25.06 17.89 41.93
CA GLN A 25 -24.44 18.36 40.70
C GLN A 25 -23.50 17.26 40.20
N GLU A 26 -23.78 16.68 39.03
CA GLU A 26 -22.81 15.87 38.30
C GLU A 26 -21.57 16.74 38.06
N ALA A 27 -20.43 16.29 38.58
CA ALA A 27 -19.15 16.84 38.19
C ALA A 27 -18.98 16.64 36.67
N PRO A 28 -18.47 17.63 35.92
CA PRO A 28 -18.19 17.43 34.50
C PRO A 28 -17.27 16.22 34.35
N THR A 29 -17.65 15.31 33.44
CA THR A 29 -16.82 14.17 33.04
C THR A 29 -15.42 14.69 32.70
N PRO A 30 -14.35 14.04 33.20
CA PRO A 30 -13.00 14.35 32.73
C PRO A 30 -12.99 14.20 31.21
N VAL A 31 -12.71 15.28 30.50
CA VAL A 31 -12.40 15.19 29.06
C VAL A 31 -11.08 14.44 29.01
N ASP A 32 -11.08 13.25 28.40
CA ASP A 32 -9.84 12.54 28.15
C ASP A 32 -8.87 13.50 27.47
N PRO A 33 -7.62 13.61 27.95
CA PRO A 33 -6.64 14.42 27.25
C PRO A 33 -6.60 13.99 25.79
N PRO A 34 -6.50 14.94 24.84
CA PRO A 34 -6.37 14.58 23.44
C PRO A 34 -5.25 13.53 23.31
N PRO A 35 -5.44 12.49 22.47
CA PRO A 35 -4.39 11.51 22.25
C PRO A 35 -3.09 12.28 21.95
N PRO A 36 -1.96 11.84 22.52
CA PRO A 36 -0.69 12.50 22.25
C PRO A 36 -0.56 12.65 20.73
N PRO A 37 -0.04 13.79 20.24
CA PRO A 37 0.31 13.89 18.83
C PRO A 37 1.16 12.67 18.51
N VAL A 38 0.78 11.94 17.47
CA VAL A 38 1.59 10.83 16.96
C VAL A 38 2.96 11.43 16.75
N GLU A 39 3.95 11.01 17.54
CA GLU A 39 5.32 11.40 17.29
C GLU A 39 5.61 11.01 15.84
N PRO A 40 6.17 11.91 15.01
CA PRO A 40 6.55 11.55 13.66
C PRO A 40 7.43 10.31 13.79
N THR A 41 6.88 9.18 13.40
CA THR A 41 7.57 7.91 13.51
C THR A 41 8.66 8.03 12.46
N ASP A 42 9.91 8.19 12.89
CA ASP A 42 11.08 8.22 12.01
C ASP A 42 10.98 7.03 11.07
N LEU A 43 10.70 7.33 9.80
CA LEU A 43 10.94 6.48 8.65
C LEU A 43 11.34 7.43 7.53
N ASP A 44 12.65 7.62 7.41
CA ASP A 44 13.27 8.55 6.47
C ASP A 44 13.66 7.88 5.15
N SER A 45 13.43 6.57 5.01
CA SER A 45 13.81 5.79 3.82
C SER A 45 12.65 5.15 3.06
N THR A 46 11.44 5.03 3.63
CA THR A 46 10.29 4.43 2.93
C THR A 46 9.81 5.30 1.76
N GLY A 47 9.46 4.66 0.65
CA GLY A 47 8.89 5.36 -0.50
C GLY A 47 9.27 4.75 -1.85
N VAL A 48 8.88 5.46 -2.91
CA VAL A 48 9.24 5.14 -4.28
C VAL A 48 10.39 6.04 -4.71
N TYR A 49 11.56 5.48 -4.99
CA TYR A 49 12.71 6.21 -5.52
C TYR A 49 12.88 5.92 -7.00
N ARG A 50 13.23 6.93 -7.78
CA ARG A 50 13.48 6.79 -9.21
C ARG A 50 14.76 7.49 -9.61
N GLY A 51 15.52 6.84 -10.45
CA GLY A 51 16.70 7.46 -11.03
C GLY A 51 17.39 6.52 -11.98
N GLN A 52 18.71 6.48 -11.86
CA GLN A 52 19.55 5.80 -12.82
C GLN A 52 20.57 4.91 -12.14
N LEU A 53 20.86 3.81 -12.83
CA LEU A 53 21.98 2.94 -12.61
C LEU A 53 22.99 3.18 -13.73
N VAL A 54 24.22 3.54 -13.36
CA VAL A 54 25.34 3.65 -14.31
C VAL A 54 26.24 2.43 -14.13
N THR A 55 26.25 1.55 -15.13
CA THR A 55 27.09 0.35 -15.10
C THR A 55 28.56 0.68 -15.35
N GLY A 56 29.48 -0.23 -15.01
CA GLY A 56 30.91 -0.08 -15.27
C GLY A 56 31.27 0.14 -16.74
N ASN A 57 30.39 -0.26 -17.67
CA ASN A 57 30.56 -0.06 -19.11
C ASN A 57 29.96 1.29 -19.59
N ARG A 58 29.45 2.10 -18.67
CA ARG A 58 28.71 3.37 -18.90
C ARG A 58 27.37 3.22 -19.61
N ASN A 59 26.80 2.01 -19.65
CA ASN A 59 25.40 1.84 -20.03
C ASN A 59 24.53 2.40 -18.90
N LEU A 60 23.43 3.03 -19.29
CA LEU A 60 22.45 3.64 -18.40
C LEU A 60 21.23 2.74 -18.32
N ALA A 61 20.76 2.47 -17.11
CA ALA A 61 19.45 1.86 -16.91
C ALA A 61 18.63 2.75 -15.97
N LEU A 62 17.32 2.82 -16.20
CA LEU A 62 16.39 3.42 -15.26
C LEU A 62 16.12 2.43 -14.13
N VAL A 63 16.06 2.95 -12.92
CA VAL A 63 15.81 2.14 -11.72
C VAL A 63 14.66 2.74 -10.93
N THR A 64 13.79 1.88 -10.45
CA THR A 64 12.75 2.21 -9.48
C THR A 64 12.92 1.32 -8.27
N VAL A 65 13.10 1.92 -7.09
CA VAL A 65 13.16 1.22 -5.80
C VAL A 65 11.88 1.54 -5.05
N THR A 66 11.13 0.52 -4.67
CA THR A 66 9.95 0.66 -3.79
C THR A 66 10.31 0.02 -2.46
N LEU A 67 10.48 0.85 -1.43
CA LEU A 67 10.86 0.41 -0.09
C LEU A 67 9.66 0.61 0.84
N ALA A 68 9.16 -0.48 1.41
CA ALA A 68 8.10 -0.47 2.41
C ALA A 68 8.68 -0.47 3.83
N ARG A 69 7.87 0.02 4.78
CA ARG A 69 8.22 0.22 6.19
C ARG A 69 8.49 -1.08 6.96
N ASP A 70 7.91 -2.18 6.49
CA ASP A 70 8.14 -3.52 7.04
C ASP A 70 9.45 -4.17 6.53
N GLY A 71 10.22 -3.44 5.71
CA GLY A 71 11.44 -3.93 5.07
C GLY A 71 11.21 -4.59 3.72
N THR A 72 9.95 -4.84 3.31
CA THR A 72 9.65 -5.41 2.00
C THR A 72 10.09 -4.44 0.92
N THR A 73 10.88 -4.93 -0.04
CA THR A 73 11.48 -4.07 -1.08
C THR A 73 11.36 -4.69 -2.46
N ALA A 74 11.04 -3.85 -3.43
CA ALA A 74 11.03 -4.19 -4.84
C ALA A 74 11.94 -3.25 -5.63
N ILE A 75 12.78 -3.83 -6.49
CA ILE A 75 13.67 -3.05 -7.36
C ILE A 75 13.41 -3.43 -8.80
N ALA A 76 12.90 -2.48 -9.58
CA ALA A 76 12.71 -2.62 -11.01
C ALA A 76 13.83 -1.90 -11.77
N ILE A 77 14.39 -2.59 -12.77
CA ILE A 77 15.40 -2.04 -13.69
C ILE A 77 14.84 -2.11 -15.11
N ASP A 78 14.84 -0.97 -15.78
CA ASP A 78 14.47 -0.81 -17.18
C ASP A 78 15.70 -0.35 -17.96
N SER A 79 16.18 -1.20 -18.87
CA SER A 79 17.40 -1.00 -19.64
C SER A 79 17.04 -0.86 -21.11
N ASP A 80 17.65 0.11 -21.79
CA ASP A 80 17.50 0.30 -23.23
C ASP A 80 18.28 -0.75 -24.06
N ASP A 81 19.19 -1.46 -23.40
CA ASP A 81 19.91 -2.61 -23.95
C ASP A 81 18.96 -3.82 -24.12
N ASP A 82 18.63 -4.15 -25.37
CA ASP A 82 17.77 -5.27 -25.78
C ASP A 82 18.24 -6.63 -25.21
N GLU A 83 19.51 -6.74 -24.78
CA GLU A 83 20.08 -7.94 -24.16
C GLU A 83 19.80 -8.04 -22.65
N LYS A 84 19.34 -6.96 -22.01
CA LYS A 84 19.01 -6.90 -20.58
C LYS A 84 17.54 -6.51 -20.42
N ALA A 85 16.70 -7.53 -20.37
CA ALA A 85 15.27 -7.39 -20.15
C ALA A 85 14.95 -6.56 -18.89
N ASN A 86 13.78 -5.95 -18.85
CA ASN A 86 13.20 -5.39 -17.64
C ASN A 86 13.22 -6.44 -16.54
N ILE A 87 13.89 -6.15 -15.41
CA ILE A 87 14.06 -7.09 -14.28
C ILE A 87 13.40 -6.50 -13.05
N VAL A 88 12.75 -7.34 -12.25
CA VAL A 88 12.24 -6.97 -10.93
C VAL A 88 12.81 -7.92 -9.88
N PHE A 89 13.50 -7.37 -8.89
CA PHE A 89 14.00 -8.10 -7.73
C PHE A 89 13.08 -7.88 -6.52
N TRP A 90 12.76 -8.97 -5.84
CA TRP A 90 11.93 -9.01 -4.63
C TRP A 90 12.74 -9.46 -3.44
N GLY A 91 12.61 -8.76 -2.31
CA GLY A 91 13.42 -9.09 -1.16
C GLY A 91 13.11 -8.27 0.09
N GLU A 92 14.01 -8.39 1.04
CA GLU A 92 13.99 -7.69 2.31
C GLU A 92 15.12 -6.67 2.34
N THR A 93 14.83 -5.52 2.92
CA THR A 93 15.79 -4.49 3.27
C THR A 93 15.89 -4.39 4.77
N SER A 94 17.11 -4.50 5.27
CA SER A 94 17.46 -4.23 6.66
C SER A 94 18.30 -2.98 6.76
N GLU A 95 18.10 -2.20 7.82
CA GLU A 95 18.93 -1.03 8.10
C GLU A 95 19.98 -1.35 9.18
N ALA A 96 21.23 -0.99 8.90
CA ALA A 96 22.32 -1.05 9.86
C ALA A 96 23.26 0.15 9.67
N ALA A 97 23.46 0.92 10.74
CA ALA A 97 24.40 2.04 10.76
C ALA A 97 24.18 3.11 9.65
N GLY A 98 22.92 3.34 9.26
CA GLY A 98 22.55 4.29 8.20
C GLY A 98 22.75 3.76 6.78
N GLU A 99 23.11 2.48 6.64
CA GLU A 99 23.10 1.75 5.39
C GLU A 99 21.88 0.82 5.34
N LEU A 100 21.28 0.71 4.17
CA LEU A 100 20.17 -0.16 3.82
C LEU A 100 20.73 -1.30 2.98
N ASP A 101 20.70 -2.49 3.55
CA ASP A 101 21.12 -3.72 2.89
C ASP A 101 19.89 -4.44 2.36
N PHE A 102 19.79 -4.53 1.04
CA PHE A 102 18.77 -5.29 0.35
C PHE A 102 19.31 -6.66 -0.06
N SER A 103 18.52 -7.70 0.18
CA SER A 103 18.73 -9.03 -0.41
C SER A 103 17.45 -9.49 -1.08
N GLY A 104 17.54 -9.82 -2.37
CA GLY A 104 16.37 -10.21 -3.15
C GLY A 104 16.64 -11.17 -4.29
N ARG A 105 15.58 -11.53 -5.03
CA ARG A 105 15.62 -12.48 -6.16
C ARG A 105 14.78 -12.01 -7.33
N ASP A 106 15.24 -12.28 -8.55
CA ASP A 106 14.42 -12.16 -9.77
C ASP A 106 13.33 -13.24 -9.72
N GLY A 107 12.07 -12.82 -9.85
CA GLY A 107 10.92 -13.71 -9.82
C GLY A 107 10.82 -14.66 -11.03
N ARG A 108 11.59 -14.43 -12.10
CA ARG A 108 11.53 -15.24 -13.34
C ARG A 108 12.46 -16.45 -13.31
N ASP A 109 13.69 -16.25 -12.86
CA ASP A 109 14.74 -17.27 -12.89
C ASP A 109 15.35 -17.58 -11.51
N GLY A 110 14.94 -16.84 -10.47
CA GLY A 110 15.41 -17.01 -9.09
C GLY A 110 16.81 -16.43 -8.82
N SER A 111 17.40 -15.72 -9.79
CA SER A 111 18.70 -15.06 -9.68
C SER A 111 18.71 -14.12 -8.48
N ALA A 112 19.70 -14.29 -7.59
CA ALA A 112 19.79 -13.50 -6.36
C ALA A 112 20.59 -12.22 -6.56
N ILE A 113 20.29 -11.23 -5.74
CA ILE A 113 21.02 -9.99 -5.67
C ILE A 113 21.17 -9.50 -4.22
N ASN A 114 22.29 -8.85 -3.94
CA ASN A 114 22.47 -8.07 -2.72
C ASN A 114 22.94 -6.67 -3.09
N LEU A 115 22.42 -5.67 -2.37
CA LEU A 115 22.74 -4.27 -2.60
C LEU A 115 22.89 -3.56 -1.28
N THR A 116 23.76 -2.56 -1.27
CA THR A 116 23.88 -1.64 -0.16
C THR A 116 23.67 -0.24 -0.70
N PHE A 117 22.75 0.48 -0.07
CA PHE A 117 22.48 1.88 -0.38
C PHE A 117 22.28 2.69 0.90
N THR A 118 22.33 4.00 0.76
CA THR A 118 22.14 4.97 1.83
C THR A 118 21.01 5.89 1.39
N ALA A 119 20.09 6.21 2.31
CA ALA A 119 19.07 7.21 2.09
C ALA A 119 19.51 8.50 2.80
N SER A 120 19.49 9.63 2.09
CA SER A 120 19.80 10.93 2.66
C SER A 120 19.04 12.03 1.93
N GLU A 121 18.35 12.89 2.68
CA GLU A 121 17.70 14.10 2.15
C GLU A 121 16.84 13.86 0.90
N GLN A 122 16.17 12.70 0.81
CA GLN A 122 15.35 12.22 -0.32
C GLN A 122 16.10 11.59 -1.50
N THR A 123 17.41 11.35 -1.41
CA THR A 123 18.15 10.60 -2.43
C THR A 123 18.65 9.28 -1.85
N LEU A 124 18.43 8.21 -2.60
CA LEU A 124 19.00 6.89 -2.39
C LEU A 124 20.26 6.75 -3.24
N ARG A 125 21.40 6.43 -2.61
CA ARG A 125 22.70 6.23 -3.29
C ARG A 125 23.32 4.91 -2.88
N GLY A 126 23.86 4.16 -3.81
CA GLY A 126 24.45 2.87 -3.49
C GLY A 126 25.38 2.32 -4.56
N GLN A 127 26.03 1.22 -4.19
CA GLN A 127 26.81 0.40 -5.11
C GLN A 127 25.99 -0.84 -5.45
N TRP A 128 26.03 -1.22 -6.71
CA TRP A 128 25.25 -2.32 -7.25
C TRP A 128 26.15 -3.46 -7.70
N GLN A 129 25.73 -4.71 -7.47
CA GLN A 129 26.36 -5.88 -8.06
C GLN A 129 25.34 -6.95 -8.45
N LEU A 130 25.28 -7.30 -9.74
CA LEU A 130 24.38 -8.31 -10.28
C LEU A 130 25.08 -9.12 -11.38
N ALA A 131 25.25 -10.43 -11.19
CA ALA A 131 25.71 -11.35 -12.24
C ALA A 131 26.94 -10.86 -13.04
N GLY A 132 27.94 -10.28 -12.36
CA GLY A 132 29.15 -9.73 -12.99
C GLY A 132 29.04 -8.29 -13.50
N LEU A 133 27.87 -7.67 -13.38
CA LEU A 133 27.65 -6.23 -13.56
C LEU A 133 27.87 -5.53 -12.23
N SER A 134 28.61 -4.43 -12.25
CA SER A 134 28.69 -3.49 -11.14
C SER A 134 28.42 -2.08 -11.63
N GLY A 135 28.00 -1.20 -10.72
CA GLY A 135 27.66 0.18 -11.05
C GLY A 135 27.27 1.00 -9.84
N GLU A 136 27.04 2.28 -10.10
CA GLU A 136 26.56 3.23 -9.10
C GLU A 136 25.07 3.50 -9.32
N LEU A 137 24.32 3.46 -8.22
CA LEU A 137 22.91 3.76 -8.14
C LEU A 137 22.71 5.16 -7.56
N SER A 138 21.89 5.98 -8.20
CA SER A 138 21.37 7.22 -7.64
C SER A 138 19.91 7.38 -8.02
N ALA A 139 19.04 7.51 -7.03
CA ALA A 139 17.60 7.65 -7.23
C ALA A 139 17.01 8.66 -6.25
N ASP A 140 16.22 9.60 -6.75
CA ASP A 140 15.53 10.59 -5.93
C ASP A 140 14.14 10.09 -5.56
N LEU A 141 13.64 10.51 -4.39
CA LEU A 141 12.30 10.21 -3.93
C LEU A 141 11.30 10.78 -4.95
N ALA A 142 10.46 9.90 -5.46
CA ALA A 142 9.50 10.24 -6.49
C ALA A 142 8.37 11.07 -5.86
N PRO A 143 7.92 12.17 -6.51
CA PRO A 143 6.83 13.00 -5.98
C PRO A 143 5.54 12.22 -5.66
N GLU A 144 5.22 11.20 -6.46
CA GLU A 144 4.08 10.31 -6.26
C GLU A 144 4.22 9.36 -5.07
N SER A 145 5.38 9.33 -4.41
CA SER A 145 5.55 8.60 -3.15
C SER A 145 4.78 9.25 -2.01
N ALA A 146 4.37 10.52 -2.14
CA ALA A 146 3.47 11.16 -1.18
C ALA A 146 2.06 10.56 -1.31
N VAL A 147 1.37 10.41 -0.18
CA VAL A 147 -0.04 10.00 -0.19
C VAL A 147 -0.89 11.12 -0.79
N ASP A 148 -1.55 10.82 -1.90
CA ASP A 148 -2.66 11.61 -2.43
C ASP A 148 -3.95 10.80 -2.25
N ASP A 149 -4.89 11.34 -1.45
CA ASP A 149 -6.27 10.88 -1.27
C ASP A 149 -6.56 9.36 -1.28
N GLY A 150 -5.75 8.55 -0.60
CA GLY A 150 -6.08 7.16 -0.23
C GLY A 150 -6.43 6.21 -1.40
N LEU A 151 -6.76 4.96 -1.05
CA LEU A 151 -7.17 3.97 -2.05
C LEU A 151 -8.58 4.29 -2.56
N SER A 152 -8.70 4.84 -3.77
CA SER A 152 -9.98 4.98 -4.44
C SER A 152 -10.44 3.63 -4.98
N GLY A 153 -11.53 3.09 -4.43
CA GLY A 153 -12.15 1.89 -4.98
C GLY A 153 -12.55 2.05 -6.44
N GLY A 154 -12.49 0.96 -7.21
CA GLY A 154 -12.77 0.99 -8.63
C GLY A 154 -12.50 -0.35 -9.33
N GLN A 155 -12.90 -0.41 -10.59
CA GLN A 155 -12.55 -1.51 -11.48
C GLN A 155 -11.32 -1.13 -12.29
N PHE A 156 -10.32 -1.99 -12.29
CA PHE A 156 -9.03 -1.79 -12.94
C PHE A 156 -8.80 -2.87 -13.99
N ALA A 157 -8.30 -2.47 -15.15
CA ALA A 157 -7.95 -3.38 -16.23
C ALA A 157 -6.49 -3.18 -16.65
N ARG A 158 -5.85 -4.29 -17.06
CA ARG A 158 -4.49 -4.28 -17.60
C ARG A 158 -4.51 -3.91 -19.08
N LEU A 159 -3.68 -2.95 -19.48
CA LEU A 159 -3.72 -2.38 -20.83
C LEU A 159 -3.05 -3.28 -21.90
N ASP A 160 -2.04 -4.05 -21.51
CA ASP A 160 -1.28 -4.95 -22.38
C ASP A 160 -1.79 -6.39 -22.39
N SER A 161 -2.49 -6.84 -21.34
CA SER A 161 -3.05 -8.21 -21.18
C SER A 161 -2.09 -9.43 -21.14
N PRO A 162 -0.76 -9.36 -20.87
CA PRO A 162 0.00 -10.58 -20.54
C PRO A 162 -0.56 -11.30 -19.31
N GLY A 163 -0.55 -12.63 -19.36
CA GLY A 163 -0.79 -13.46 -18.18
C GLY A 163 -2.26 -13.60 -17.74
N GLY A 164 -3.23 -13.12 -18.53
CA GLY A 164 -4.65 -13.34 -18.23
C GLY A 164 -5.13 -12.63 -16.97
N LEU A 165 -4.77 -11.37 -16.80
CA LEU A 165 -5.29 -10.51 -15.73
C LEU A 165 -6.03 -9.36 -16.43
N THR A 166 -7.35 -9.47 -16.57
CA THR A 166 -8.14 -8.55 -17.41
C THR A 166 -9.09 -7.66 -16.62
N ALA A 167 -9.50 -8.08 -15.41
CA ALA A 167 -10.37 -7.32 -14.54
C ALA A 167 -10.06 -7.56 -13.07
N LEU A 168 -9.65 -6.50 -12.37
CA LEU A 168 -9.45 -6.44 -10.92
C LEU A 168 -10.43 -5.42 -10.34
N GLU A 169 -11.24 -5.81 -9.37
CA GLU A 169 -12.07 -4.88 -8.60
C GLU A 169 -11.42 -4.63 -7.25
N LEU A 170 -11.20 -3.36 -6.93
CA LEU A 170 -10.72 -2.89 -5.62
C LEU A 170 -11.87 -2.18 -4.91
N ALA A 171 -12.33 -2.73 -3.79
CA ALA A 171 -13.28 -2.06 -2.93
C ALA A 171 -12.61 -0.96 -2.09
N GLY A 172 -13.39 0.02 -1.64
CA GLY A 172 -12.87 1.12 -0.81
C GLY A 172 -12.38 0.71 0.57
N ASP A 173 -12.62 -0.54 0.99
CA ASP A 173 -12.09 -1.12 2.22
C ASP A 173 -10.76 -1.87 2.00
N GLY A 174 -10.23 -1.88 0.78
CA GLY A 174 -9.00 -2.60 0.43
C GLY A 174 -9.22 -4.04 -0.02
N THR A 175 -10.47 -4.52 -0.12
CA THR A 175 -10.74 -5.88 -0.64
C THR A 175 -10.50 -5.93 -2.14
N LEU A 176 -9.85 -6.99 -2.61
CA LEU A 176 -9.61 -7.24 -4.04
C LEU A 176 -10.41 -8.45 -4.53
N THR A 177 -11.00 -8.32 -5.72
CA THR A 177 -11.64 -9.43 -6.44
C THR A 177 -11.13 -9.50 -7.87
N LEU A 178 -10.68 -10.68 -8.28
CA LEU A 178 -10.31 -10.98 -9.66
C LEU A 178 -11.45 -11.79 -10.29
N THR A 179 -12.00 -11.32 -11.42
CA THR A 179 -13.20 -11.92 -12.01
C THR A 179 -12.98 -12.55 -13.39
N ALA A 180 -11.83 -12.30 -14.05
CA ALA A 180 -11.53 -12.91 -15.33
C ALA A 180 -10.06 -12.75 -15.74
N PRO A 181 -9.56 -13.67 -16.59
CA PRO A 181 -10.01 -15.05 -16.83
C PRO A 181 -9.91 -16.00 -15.63
N CYS A 182 -9.29 -15.56 -14.55
CA CYS A 182 -9.09 -16.31 -13.31
C CYS A 182 -10.00 -15.73 -12.22
N GLU A 183 -10.48 -16.57 -11.32
CA GLU A 183 -11.28 -16.15 -10.17
C GLU A 183 -10.43 -16.19 -8.91
N GLY A 184 -10.46 -15.09 -8.16
CA GLY A 184 -9.62 -14.93 -6.98
C GLY A 184 -10.04 -13.77 -6.10
N SER A 185 -9.48 -13.74 -4.90
CA SER A 185 -9.71 -12.69 -3.92
C SER A 185 -8.45 -12.38 -3.15
N GLY A 186 -8.38 -11.17 -2.65
CA GLY A 186 -7.19 -10.67 -1.99
C GLY A 186 -7.46 -9.42 -1.18
N GLU A 187 -6.37 -8.79 -0.75
CA GLU A 187 -6.40 -7.54 -0.01
C GLU A 187 -5.24 -6.65 -0.42
N ILE A 188 -5.47 -5.35 -0.31
CA ILE A 188 -4.44 -4.33 -0.33
C ILE A 188 -4.32 -3.73 1.07
N SER A 189 -3.13 -3.83 1.65
CA SER A 189 -2.82 -3.26 2.95
C SER A 189 -1.88 -2.06 2.80
N THR A 190 -1.94 -1.14 3.76
CA THR A 190 -1.10 0.07 3.77
C THR A 190 0.03 -0.14 4.77
N PRO A 191 1.22 -0.61 4.34
CA PRO A 191 2.37 -0.81 5.22
C PRO A 191 2.86 0.52 5.79
N ASP A 192 2.64 1.64 5.09
CA ASP A 192 2.98 2.97 5.57
C ASP A 192 1.91 4.01 5.16
N PRO A 193 1.18 4.62 6.11
CA PRO A 193 0.16 5.63 5.80
C PRO A 193 0.75 6.99 5.40
N ALA A 194 2.07 7.18 5.47
CA ALA A 194 2.75 8.42 5.09
C ALA A 194 3.24 8.41 3.64
N VAL A 195 3.31 7.24 3.00
CA VAL A 195 3.70 7.11 1.59
C VAL A 195 2.70 6.29 0.77
N ASN A 196 2.65 6.56 -0.53
CA ASN A 196 1.81 5.86 -1.51
C ASN A 196 2.44 4.53 -1.93
N VAL A 197 2.65 3.65 -0.94
CA VAL A 197 3.17 2.29 -1.13
C VAL A 197 2.26 1.35 -0.36
N HIS A 198 1.70 0.36 -1.06
CA HIS A 198 0.77 -0.62 -0.52
C HIS A 198 1.24 -2.03 -0.81
N TYR A 199 0.91 -2.98 0.07
CA TYR A 199 1.11 -4.40 -0.18
C TYR A 199 -0.16 -5.00 -0.74
N LEU A 200 -0.07 -5.64 -1.89
CA LEU A 200 -1.16 -6.35 -2.54
C LEU A 200 -0.89 -7.85 -2.41
N SER A 201 -1.86 -8.58 -1.87
CA SER A 201 -1.91 -10.05 -1.89
C SER A 201 -3.18 -10.48 -2.60
N LEU A 202 -3.08 -11.39 -3.56
CA LEU A 202 -4.18 -11.91 -4.34
C LEU A 202 -3.99 -13.40 -4.55
N ALA A 203 -4.90 -14.21 -4.00
CA ALA A 203 -4.96 -15.64 -4.29
C ALA A 203 -5.99 -15.88 -5.40
N SER A 204 -5.64 -16.65 -6.42
CA SER A 204 -6.56 -17.05 -7.49
C SER A 204 -6.35 -18.49 -7.93
N ASP A 205 -7.31 -19.03 -8.66
CA ASP A 205 -7.23 -20.36 -9.26
C ASP A 205 -6.09 -20.53 -10.29
N CYS A 206 -5.53 -19.42 -10.79
CA CYS A 206 -4.43 -19.43 -11.75
C CYS A 206 -3.06 -19.10 -11.14
N LEU A 207 -3.04 -18.26 -10.11
CA LEU A 207 -1.84 -17.59 -9.62
C LEU A 207 -2.09 -17.03 -8.22
N ASP A 208 -1.14 -17.26 -7.31
CA ASP A 208 -0.99 -16.44 -6.12
C ASP A 208 -0.05 -15.28 -6.43
N TRP A 209 -0.50 -14.07 -6.18
CA TRP A 209 0.18 -12.84 -6.54
C TRP A 209 0.42 -11.97 -5.31
N GLU A 210 1.69 -11.64 -5.07
CA GLU A 210 2.10 -10.68 -4.05
C GLU A 210 2.94 -9.57 -4.68
N ALA A 211 2.68 -8.32 -4.28
CA ALA A 211 3.22 -7.15 -4.94
C ALA A 211 3.25 -5.92 -4.02
N LEU A 212 4.16 -4.99 -4.30
CA LEU A 212 4.12 -3.61 -3.81
C LEU A 212 3.51 -2.75 -4.91
N VAL A 213 2.51 -1.96 -4.54
CA VAL A 213 1.75 -1.16 -5.48
C VAL A 213 1.74 0.30 -5.04
N SER A 214 1.84 1.20 -6.01
CA SER A 214 1.57 2.62 -5.82
C SER A 214 0.37 3.03 -6.63
N VAL A 215 -0.44 3.93 -6.10
CA VAL A 215 -1.62 4.45 -6.81
C VAL A 215 -1.25 5.77 -7.48
N ASP A 216 -1.00 5.70 -8.79
CA ASP A 216 -0.77 6.89 -9.61
C ASP A 216 -2.15 7.48 -9.98
N THR A 217 -2.54 8.65 -9.48
CA THR A 217 -3.71 9.36 -10.05
C THR A 217 -3.25 10.17 -11.27
N VAL A 218 -3.84 9.90 -12.44
CA VAL A 218 -3.60 10.74 -13.62
C VAL A 218 -4.69 11.81 -13.63
N ALA A 219 -4.29 13.09 -13.65
CA ALA A 219 -5.19 14.23 -13.61
C ALA A 219 -6.43 14.03 -14.50
N GLY A 220 -7.61 13.96 -13.86
CA GLY A 220 -8.90 13.72 -14.51
C GLY A 220 -9.51 12.36 -14.18
N ALA A 221 -10.12 12.21 -13.01
CA ALA A 221 -11.04 11.14 -12.58
C ALA A 221 -10.65 9.65 -12.84
N LYS A 222 -9.44 9.36 -13.34
CA LYS A 222 -8.98 8.01 -13.65
C LYS A 222 -7.75 7.68 -12.79
N ALA A 223 -7.89 6.69 -11.92
CA ALA A 223 -6.79 6.13 -11.17
C ALA A 223 -6.01 5.10 -12.02
N ALA A 224 -4.70 5.06 -11.83
CA ALA A 224 -3.82 4.02 -12.34
C ALA A 224 -3.13 3.32 -11.16
N LEU A 225 -3.20 2.00 -11.10
CA LEU A 225 -2.42 1.22 -10.15
C LEU A 225 -1.12 0.81 -10.82
N ARG A 226 0.00 1.29 -10.30
CA ARG A 226 1.31 0.80 -10.69
C ARG A 226 1.67 -0.35 -9.78
N VAL A 227 1.70 -1.54 -10.35
CA VAL A 227 2.01 -2.77 -9.64
C VAL A 227 3.44 -3.17 -9.95
N THR A 228 4.24 -3.28 -8.90
CA THR A 228 5.54 -3.93 -8.93
C THR A 228 5.36 -5.23 -8.17
N GLY A 229 5.48 -6.40 -8.80
CA GLY A 229 5.08 -7.66 -8.13
C GLY A 229 5.60 -8.95 -8.75
N ALA A 230 5.38 -10.07 -8.03
CA ALA A 230 5.68 -11.42 -8.51
C ALA A 230 4.90 -11.73 -9.80
N GLY A 231 5.53 -12.37 -10.80
CA GLY A 231 5.00 -12.49 -12.17
C GLY A 231 5.81 -11.70 -13.21
N GLY A 232 6.84 -10.96 -12.77
CA GLY A 232 7.98 -10.59 -13.61
C GLY A 232 7.84 -9.35 -14.49
N LEU A 233 6.78 -8.55 -14.33
CA LEU A 233 6.62 -7.29 -15.05
C LEU A 233 6.03 -6.20 -14.14
N ALA A 234 6.69 -5.04 -14.08
CA ALA A 234 6.06 -3.81 -13.65
C ALA A 234 4.85 -3.55 -14.57
N THR A 235 3.65 -3.62 -14.01
CA THR A 235 2.40 -3.53 -14.78
C THR A 235 1.63 -2.29 -14.33
N ARG A 236 0.99 -1.61 -15.28
CA ARG A 236 0.05 -0.54 -14.98
C ARG A 236 -1.37 -1.01 -15.26
N LEU A 237 -2.21 -0.96 -14.25
CA LEU A 237 -3.66 -1.14 -14.37
C LEU A 237 -4.33 0.22 -14.40
N TYR A 238 -5.43 0.34 -15.15
CA TYR A 238 -6.14 1.60 -15.32
C TYR A 238 -7.62 1.42 -15.03
N GLN A 239 -8.20 2.43 -14.37
CA GLN A 239 -9.65 2.54 -14.25
C GLN A 239 -10.23 3.08 -15.57
N PRO A 240 -11.20 2.38 -16.19
CA PRO A 240 -11.76 2.75 -17.49
C PRO A 240 -12.51 4.09 -17.49
#